data_AF-A0A8S2S5C6-F1
#
_entry.id   AF-A0A8S2S5C6-F1
#
_cell.length_a   1.000
_cell.length_b   1.000
_cell.length_c   1.000
_cell.angle_alpha   90.00
_cell.angle_beta   90.00
_cell.angle_gamma   90.00
#
_symmetry.space_group_name_H-M   'P 1'
#
loop_
_entity.id
_entity.type
_entity.pdbx_description
1 polymer ?
#
loop_
_entity_poly.entity_id
_entity_poly.type
_entity_poly.pdbx_seq_one_letter_code
_entity_poly.pdbx_strand_id
1 'polypeptide(L)'
;MKYSGRWHTEGQTENIVAVGVYYLYVDSELEGGTLKFRPKKAPQHSYDGIITDFEVASICTGTAIVFSNAMPHRFRQIRNLTADDGRRRIFLNFFIVDPDQ
;
A
#
# COMPACT_ATOMS: atom_id res chain seq x y z
N MET A 1 -3.06 -8.87 -18.60
CA MET A 1 -3.84 -8.73 -17.35
C MET A 1 -3.31 -7.53 -16.58
N LYS A 2 -4.18 -6.62 -16.13
CA LYS A 2 -3.80 -5.52 -15.24
C LYS A 2 -3.79 -6.06 -13.81
N TYR A 3 -2.62 -6.31 -13.23
CA TYR A 3 -2.52 -6.77 -11.85
C TYR A 3 -2.59 -5.57 -10.89
N SER A 4 -3.49 -5.64 -9.91
CA SER A 4 -3.52 -4.74 -8.76
C SER A 4 -3.51 -5.57 -7.50
N GLY A 5 -2.91 -5.04 -6.42
CA GLY A 5 -2.94 -5.70 -5.13
C GLY A 5 -4.38 -5.94 -4.65
N ARG A 6 -4.58 -7.04 -3.93
CA ARG A 6 -5.85 -7.32 -3.23
C ARG A 6 -5.91 -6.49 -1.95
N TRP A 7 -7.12 -6.17 -1.50
CA TRP A 7 -7.31 -5.60 -0.17
C TRP A 7 -6.98 -6.65 0.88
N HIS A 8 -6.10 -6.30 1.83
CA HIS A 8 -5.68 -7.19 2.90
C HIS A 8 -5.16 -6.41 4.11
N THR A 9 -5.01 -7.11 5.22
CA THR A 9 -4.13 -6.78 6.32
C THR A 9 -2.97 -7.79 6.31
N GLU A 10 -1.84 -7.44 6.90
CA GLU A 10 -0.66 -8.30 6.94
C GLU A 10 -0.75 -9.34 8.05
N GLY A 11 -0.07 -10.48 7.82
CA GLY A 11 -0.06 -11.61 8.74
C GLY A 11 -1.32 -12.46 8.67
N GLN A 12 -1.21 -13.71 9.16
CA GLN A 12 -2.35 -14.60 9.35
C GLN A 12 -2.45 -15.06 10.80
N THR A 13 -1.30 -15.39 11.40
CA THR A 13 -1.20 -15.84 12.80
C THR A 13 -0.29 -14.95 13.62
N GLU A 14 0.53 -14.13 12.97
CA GLU A 14 1.41 -13.15 13.61
C GLU A 14 0.61 -11.93 14.05
N ASN A 15 0.83 -11.48 15.29
CA ASN A 15 0.23 -10.27 15.81
C ASN A 15 0.97 -9.01 15.30
N ILE A 16 0.88 -8.76 14.00
CA ILE A 16 1.45 -7.56 13.37
C ILE A 16 0.58 -6.35 13.72
N VAL A 17 1.16 -5.37 14.41
CA VAL A 17 0.45 -4.15 14.83
C VAL A 17 0.66 -2.98 13.87
N ALA A 18 1.79 -2.95 13.18
CA ALA A 18 2.13 -1.91 12.21
C ALA A 18 3.04 -2.44 11.10
N VAL A 19 2.94 -1.77 9.94
CA VAL A 19 3.67 -2.11 8.73
C VAL A 19 4.45 -0.88 8.28
N GLY A 20 5.71 -1.08 7.93
CA GLY A 20 6.58 -0.08 7.33
C GLY A 20 6.91 -0.46 5.89
N VAL A 21 6.80 0.48 4.96
CA VAL A 21 7.22 0.32 3.56
C VAL A 21 8.22 1.40 3.22
N TYR A 22 9.43 1.00 2.84
CA TYR A 22 10.48 1.91 2.41
C TYR A 22 10.81 1.71 0.93
N TYR A 23 10.60 2.74 0.11
CA TYR A 23 10.86 2.73 -1.32
C TYR A 23 12.35 2.96 -1.59
N LEU A 24 13.13 1.88 -1.57
CA LEU A 24 14.57 1.93 -1.83
C LEU A 24 14.91 2.48 -3.22
N TYR A 25 14.09 2.16 -4.23
CA TYR A 25 14.27 2.67 -5.59
C TYR A 25 12.93 2.71 -6.33
N VAL A 26 12.62 3.83 -6.97
CA VAL A 26 11.49 4.00 -7.88
C VAL A 26 12.02 4.59 -9.19
N ASP A 27 11.86 3.86 -10.30
CA ASP A 27 12.16 4.37 -11.62
C ASP A 27 11.17 5.50 -11.99
N SER A 28 11.67 6.62 -12.52
CA SER A 28 10.85 7.79 -12.87
C SER A 28 9.89 7.52 -14.04
N GLU A 29 10.16 6.49 -14.84
CA GLU A 29 9.31 6.07 -15.96
C GLU A 29 8.22 5.07 -15.53
N LEU A 30 8.05 4.85 -14.22
CA LEU A 30 6.93 4.13 -13.64
C LEU A 30 5.94 5.10 -12.99
N GLU A 31 4.65 4.90 -13.25
CA GLU A 31 3.60 5.60 -12.52
C GLU A 31 2.69 4.65 -11.74
N GLY A 32 1.91 5.24 -10.82
CA GLY A 32 0.97 4.51 -10.00
C GLY A 32 1.67 3.65 -8.95
N GLY A 33 1.09 2.49 -8.67
CA GLY A 33 1.61 1.59 -7.64
C GLY A 33 1.54 2.14 -6.21
N THR A 34 0.90 3.28 -6.00
CA THR A 34 0.69 3.92 -4.69
C THR A 34 -0.07 2.99 -3.75
N LEU A 35 0.11 3.21 -2.44
CA LEU A 35 -0.69 2.54 -1.42
C LEU A 35 -2.04 3.22 -1.29
N LYS A 36 -3.10 2.41 -1.27
CA LYS A 36 -4.44 2.83 -0.92
C LYS A 36 -4.87 2.10 0.34
N PHE A 37 -5.56 2.82 1.20
CA PHE A 37 -6.04 2.32 2.48
C PHE A 37 -7.55 2.48 2.57
N ARG A 38 -8.16 1.63 3.38
CA ARG A 38 -9.55 1.71 3.78
C ARG A 38 -9.63 1.82 5.30
N PRO A 39 -10.48 2.70 5.85
CA PRO A 39 -10.67 2.74 7.29
C PRO A 39 -11.36 1.46 7.78
N LYS A 40 -10.98 1.00 8.98
CA LYS A 40 -11.58 -0.18 9.63
C LYS A 40 -13.08 -0.02 9.89
N LYS A 41 -13.52 1.21 10.16
CA LYS A 41 -14.92 1.60 10.31
C LYS A 41 -15.22 2.65 9.25
N ALA A 42 -16.13 2.34 8.33
CA ALA A 42 -16.72 3.33 7.43
C ALA A 42 -18.04 3.83 8.04
N PRO A 43 -18.47 5.07 7.74
CA PRO A 43 -19.83 5.51 8.02
C PRO A 43 -20.86 4.50 7.49
N GLN A 44 -22.00 4.40 8.17
CA GLN A 44 -23.08 3.48 7.79
C GLN A 44 -23.51 3.72 6.33
N HIS A 45 -23.93 2.67 5.62
CA HIS A 45 -24.32 2.71 4.19
C HIS A 45 -25.27 3.85 3.79
N SER A 46 -26.00 4.45 4.73
CA SER A 46 -26.82 5.65 4.49
C SER A 46 -26.04 6.90 4.04
N TYR A 47 -24.70 6.90 4.12
CA TYR A 47 -23.81 7.91 3.54
C TYR A 47 -23.24 7.48 2.17
N ASP A 48 -24.03 6.77 1.37
CA ASP A 48 -23.65 6.35 0.01
C ASP A 48 -23.07 7.54 -0.78
N GLY A 49 -21.84 7.38 -1.27
CA GLY A 49 -21.11 8.41 -2.04
C GLY A 49 -19.90 9.04 -1.34
N ILE A 50 -19.69 8.81 -0.04
CA ILE A 50 -18.47 9.30 0.64
C ILE A 50 -17.29 8.38 0.32
N ILE A 51 -16.33 8.90 -0.44
CA ILE A 51 -15.03 8.24 -0.64
C ILE A 51 -14.26 8.32 0.67
N THR A 52 -14.13 7.18 1.35
CA THR A 52 -13.39 7.08 2.61
C THR A 52 -12.01 6.44 2.45
N ASP A 53 -11.73 5.86 1.28
CA ASP A 53 -10.40 5.36 0.97
C ASP A 53 -9.43 6.53 0.80
N PHE A 54 -8.29 6.48 1.48
CA PHE A 54 -7.21 7.46 1.34
C PHE A 54 -6.04 6.82 0.61
N GLU A 55 -5.38 7.63 -0.21
CA GLU A 55 -4.26 7.23 -1.05
C GLU A 55 -3.03 8.01 -0.66
N VAL A 56 -1.87 7.34 -0.70
CA VAL A 56 -0.59 8.03 -0.57
C VAL A 56 -0.39 8.88 -1.81
N ALA A 57 -0.34 10.20 -1.62
CA ALA A 57 -0.36 11.17 -2.71
C ALA A 57 0.80 10.98 -3.72
N SER A 58 1.97 10.59 -3.27
CA SER A 58 3.12 10.31 -4.13
C SER A 58 4.13 9.39 -3.45
N ILE A 59 4.81 8.57 -4.24
CA ILE A 59 5.95 7.75 -3.79
C ILE A 59 7.16 8.05 -4.69
N CYS A 60 8.32 8.21 -4.09
CA CYS A 60 9.60 8.34 -4.78
C CYS A 60 10.69 7.57 -4.04
N THR A 61 11.85 7.41 -4.66
CA THR A 61 13.04 6.86 -4.00
C THR A 61 13.30 7.58 -2.68
N GLY A 62 13.44 6.81 -1.59
CA GLY A 62 13.63 7.33 -0.23
C GLY A 62 12.34 7.58 0.55
N THR A 63 11.15 7.39 -0.05
CA THR A 63 9.90 7.51 0.69
C THR A 63 9.75 6.38 1.70
N ALA A 64 9.40 6.70 2.95
CA ALA A 64 9.03 5.75 3.99
C ALA A 64 7.57 5.96 4.41
N ILE A 65 6.82 4.88 4.58
CA ILE A 65 5.41 4.91 4.97
C ILE A 65 5.23 3.93 6.11
N VAL A 66 4.64 4.40 7.21
CA VAL A 66 4.29 3.55 8.35
C VAL A 66 2.79 3.66 8.59
N PHE A 67 2.12 2.54 8.77
CA PHE A 67 0.68 2.50 9.00
C PHE A 67 0.28 1.37 9.95
N SER A 68 -0.87 1.51 10.59
CA SER A 68 -1.43 0.45 11.45
C SER A 68 -1.90 -0.72 10.59
N ASN A 69 -1.54 -1.93 10.99
CA ASN A 69 -1.98 -3.15 10.29
C ASN A 69 -3.49 -3.39 10.41
N ALA A 70 -4.17 -2.70 11.32
CA ALA A 70 -5.62 -2.73 11.43
C ALA A 70 -6.35 -2.07 10.24
N MET A 71 -5.62 -1.40 9.34
CA MET A 71 -6.15 -0.71 8.16
C MET A 71 -5.96 -1.60 6.92
N PRO A 72 -7.05 -2.11 6.32
CA PRO A 72 -6.96 -2.82 5.06
C PRO A 72 -6.34 -1.93 3.99
N HIS A 73 -5.38 -2.48 3.26
CA HIS A 73 -4.62 -1.74 2.26
C HIS A 73 -4.38 -2.57 1.01
N ARG A 74 -3.95 -1.90 -0.05
CA ARG A 74 -3.50 -2.53 -1.29
C ARG A 74 -2.58 -1.62 -2.06
N PHE A 75 -1.69 -2.22 -2.84
CA PHE A 75 -0.98 -1.51 -3.90
C PHE A 75 -1.86 -1.32 -5.12
N ARG A 76 -1.81 -0.12 -5.68
CA ARG A 76 -2.43 0.20 -6.97
C ARG A 76 -1.64 -0.45 -8.10
N GLN A 77 -2.21 -0.38 -9.29
CA GLN A 77 -1.54 -0.86 -10.49
C GLN A 77 -0.32 0.03 -10.80
N ILE A 78 0.79 -0.60 -11.18
CA ILE A 78 1.94 0.09 -11.78
C ILE A 78 1.75 0.13 -13.30
N ARG A 79 2.09 1.27 -13.92
CA ARG A 79 2.18 1.40 -15.38
C ARG A 79 3.60 1.80 -15.75
N ASN A 80 4.17 1.09 -16.72
CA ASN A 80 5.40 1.50 -17.40
C ASN A 80 5.02 2.49 -18.51
N LEU A 81 5.70 3.64 -18.53
CA LEU A 81 5.48 4.72 -19.50
C LEU A 81 6.28 4.53 -20.79
N THR A 82 7.16 3.52 -20.83
CA THR A 82 8.04 3.20 -21.95
C THR A 82 7.63 1.91 -22.65
N ALA A 83 8.27 1.63 -23.78
CA ALA A 83 8.12 0.37 -24.51
C ALA A 83 9.08 -0.73 -24.04
N ASP A 84 10.06 -0.41 -23.17
CA ASP A 84 10.97 -1.40 -22.58
C ASP A 84 10.31 -2.14 -21.42
N ASP A 85 10.82 -3.30 -21.03
CA ASP A 85 10.31 -4.12 -19.92
C ASP A 85 11.24 -4.12 -18.70
N GLY A 86 12.33 -3.34 -18.73
CA GLY A 86 13.40 -3.34 -17.73
C GLY A 86 13.15 -2.45 -16.51
N ARG A 87 11.99 -1.79 -16.43
CA ARG A 87 11.68 -0.85 -15.34
C ARG A 87 11.37 -1.56 -14.04
N ARG A 88 11.88 -1.00 -12.95
CA ARG A 88 11.78 -1.63 -11.62
C ARG A 88 11.42 -0.64 -10.53
N ARG A 89 10.73 -1.18 -9.53
CA ARG A 89 10.51 -0.54 -8.24
C ARG A 89 10.91 -1.51 -7.16
N ILE A 90 11.76 -1.06 -6.24
CA ILE A 90 12.27 -1.86 -5.13
C ILE A 90 11.82 -1.19 -3.85
N PHE A 91 11.20 -1.97 -2.97
CA PHE A 91 10.84 -1.53 -1.64
C PHE A 91 11.15 -2.62 -0.62
N LEU A 92 11.37 -2.18 0.62
CA LEU A 92 11.56 -3.02 1.79
C LEU A 92 10.31 -2.93 2.65
N ASN A 93 9.78 -4.08 3.05
CA ASN A 93 8.68 -4.16 4.01
C ASN A 93 9.22 -4.54 5.38
N PHE A 94 8.72 -3.87 6.41
CA PHE A 94 9.00 -4.10 7.81
C PHE A 94 7.69 -4.36 8.54
N PHE A 95 7.70 -5.29 9.47
CA PHE A 95 6.53 -5.62 10.29
C PHE A 95 6.90 -5.45 11.76
N ILE A 96 6.10 -4.68 12.47
CA ILE A 96 6.18 -4.58 13.93
C ILE A 96 5.22 -5.61 14.48
N VAL A 97 5.76 -6.62 15.16
CA VAL A 97 5.01 -7.70 15.80
C VAL A 97 4.98 -7.43 17.30
N ASP A 98 3.80 -7.49 17.89
CA ASP A 98 3.64 -7.51 19.34
C ASP A 98 3.66 -8.99 19.80
N PRO A 99 4.74 -9.43 20.48
CA PRO A 99 4.94 -10.84 20.82
C PRO A 99 4.06 -11.34 21.97
N ASP A 100 3.37 -10.43 22.68
CA ASP A 100 2.66 -10.74 23.92
C ASP A 100 1.14 -10.98 23.71
N GLN A 101 0.65 -11.05 22.46
CA GLN A 101 -0.72 -11.49 22.13
C GLN A 101 -0.75 -12.67 21.16
#